data_AF-A0A5M3XHK5-F1
#
_entry.id   AF-A0A5M3XHK5-F1
#
_cell.length_a   1.000
_cell.length_b   1.000
_cell.length_c   1.000
_cell.angle_alpha   90.00
_cell.angle_beta   90.00
_cell.angle_gamma   90.00
#
_symmetry.space_group_name_H-M   'P 1'
#
loop_
_entity.id
_entity.type
_entity.pdbx_description
1 polymer ?
#
loop_
_entity_poly.entity_id
_entity_poly.type
_entity_poly.pdbx_seq_one_letter_code
_entity_poly.pdbx_strand_id
1 'polypeptide(L)'
;MLPGPLLVRLVGEVRRAENERLHALLAGRLPDGMRQALAGLLTVPEGARRSELERLRTPPVKASSRVMVEELRRVAEIAGLGVGAVATDPVPAVKLAALARYGLAAKAPTLRDLAEPRKGATLLATVRHLETSSVDDALDVLDLLITSHLLARAERAGKAEQLRTFPKLRKAARTMASAMEVLMTTPEATEERLVSLVEAWKAIEEVVPREKLAAAVETVAAFVPVTDDDAAAEWRAELVKRYRTVQGFIEPLLTTIRFRALEAGTRVLAMVGAAAVMAKSRRRYGPDDITAHEHLITGSWRPLVYRNPDLPDGQIDKAAFVLCALSTCTRHYAVGTCSPKGRSGGATRGPASWTGMRGSRPGPAC
;
A
#
# COMPACT_ATOMS: atom_id res chain seq x y z
N MET A 1 32.60 44.49 -33.89
CA MET A 1 32.21 43.62 -32.76
C MET A 1 31.29 44.41 -31.84
N LEU A 2 30.06 43.96 -31.60
CA LEU A 2 29.20 44.61 -30.61
C LEU A 2 29.80 44.38 -29.21
N PRO A 3 29.99 45.42 -28.37
CA PRO A 3 30.52 45.28 -27.03
C PRO A 3 29.67 44.30 -26.21
N GLY A 4 30.32 43.37 -25.49
CA GLY A 4 29.65 42.35 -24.65
C GLY A 4 28.50 42.86 -23.77
N PRO A 5 28.60 44.05 -23.12
CA PRO A 5 27.52 44.59 -22.30
C PRO A 5 26.22 44.93 -23.06
N LEU A 6 26.32 45.36 -24.33
CA LEU A 6 25.15 45.69 -25.15
C LEU A 6 24.39 44.42 -25.58
N LEU A 7 25.13 43.34 -25.92
CA LEU A 7 24.52 42.05 -26.25
C LEU A 7 23.79 41.43 -25.05
N VAL A 8 24.36 41.52 -23.85
CA VAL A 8 23.71 41.05 -22.62
C VAL A 8 22.40 41.80 -22.36
N ARG A 9 22.39 43.13 -22.55
CA ARG A 9 21.18 43.95 -22.37
C ARG A 9 20.09 43.58 -23.39
N LEU A 10 20.43 43.50 -24.67
CA LEU A 10 19.50 43.16 -25.74
C LEU A 10 18.91 41.75 -25.56
N VAL A 11 19.73 40.75 -25.23
CA VAL A 11 19.26 39.40 -24.91
C VAL A 11 18.33 39.42 -23.69
N GLY A 12 18.64 40.23 -22.68
CA GLY A 12 17.79 40.43 -21.51
C GLY A 12 16.41 41.02 -21.85
N GLU A 13 16.37 42.05 -22.69
CA GLU A 13 15.14 42.70 -23.16
C GLU A 13 14.27 41.74 -23.97
N VAL A 14 14.85 41.01 -24.93
CA VAL A 14 14.14 40.01 -25.73
C VAL A 14 13.56 38.92 -24.83
N ARG A 15 14.35 38.41 -23.87
CA ARG A 15 13.87 37.40 -22.90
C ARG A 15 12.74 37.93 -22.02
N ARG A 16 12.79 39.20 -21.62
CA ARG A 16 11.74 39.82 -20.80
C ARG A 16 10.44 39.95 -21.59
N ALA A 17 10.51 40.52 -22.80
CA ALA A 17 9.35 40.69 -23.69
C ALA A 17 8.73 39.34 -24.09
N GLU A 18 9.55 38.30 -24.28
CA GLU A 18 9.07 36.94 -24.53
C GLU A 18 8.35 36.36 -23.30
N ASN A 19 8.96 36.47 -22.11
CA ASN A 19 8.32 35.99 -20.88
C ASN A 19 7.01 36.71 -20.60
N GLU A 20 6.94 38.03 -20.81
CA GLU A 20 5.70 38.82 -20.66
C GLU A 20 4.60 38.33 -21.60
N ARG A 21 4.92 38.05 -22.87
CA ARG A 21 3.99 37.44 -23.83
C ARG A 21 3.50 36.06 -23.38
N LEU A 22 4.39 35.19 -22.91
CA LEU A 22 4.02 33.87 -22.40
C LEU A 22 3.13 33.96 -21.16
N HIS A 23 3.44 34.88 -20.24
CA HIS A 23 2.62 35.09 -19.04
C HIS A 23 1.22 35.61 -19.42
N ALA A 24 1.14 36.58 -20.33
CA ALA A 24 -0.12 37.11 -20.82
C ALA A 24 -0.97 36.03 -21.52
N LEU A 25 -0.33 35.18 -22.33
CA LEU A 25 -1.00 34.04 -22.98
C LEU A 25 -1.62 33.08 -21.96
N LEU A 26 -0.84 32.65 -20.96
CA LEU A 26 -1.31 31.72 -19.93
C LEU A 26 -2.41 32.35 -19.07
N ALA A 27 -2.23 33.60 -18.63
CA ALA A 27 -3.21 34.30 -17.82
C ALA A 27 -4.52 34.57 -18.58
N GLY A 28 -4.43 34.90 -19.87
CA GLY A 28 -5.60 35.10 -20.74
C GLY A 28 -6.42 33.84 -21.01
N ARG A 29 -5.85 32.64 -20.76
CA ARG A 29 -6.56 31.36 -20.88
C ARG A 29 -7.22 30.88 -19.61
N LEU A 30 -6.96 31.53 -18.48
CA LEU A 30 -7.60 31.19 -17.20
C LEU A 30 -9.02 31.79 -17.19
N PRO A 31 -10.08 31.01 -17.00
CA PRO A 31 -11.41 31.56 -16.73
C PRO A 31 -11.42 32.40 -15.45
N ASP A 32 -12.31 33.39 -15.35
CA ASP A 32 -12.39 34.33 -14.23
C ASP A 32 -12.51 33.63 -12.87
N GLY A 33 -13.39 32.63 -12.77
CA GLY A 33 -13.55 31.81 -11.56
C GLY A 33 -12.28 31.06 -11.20
N MET A 34 -11.53 30.55 -12.18
CA MET A 34 -10.24 29.88 -11.95
C MET A 34 -9.17 30.88 -11.49
N ARG A 35 -9.12 32.09 -12.08
CA ARG A 35 -8.20 33.15 -11.63
C ARG A 35 -8.45 33.52 -10.18
N GLN A 36 -9.71 33.67 -9.80
CA GLN A 36 -10.12 33.95 -8.41
C GLN A 36 -9.76 32.80 -7.47
N ALA A 37 -10.05 31.55 -7.86
CA ALA A 37 -9.71 30.36 -7.07
C ALA A 37 -8.19 30.26 -6.83
N LEU A 38 -7.38 30.43 -7.88
CA LEU A 38 -5.92 30.40 -7.80
C LEU A 38 -5.38 31.54 -6.93
N ALA A 39 -5.89 32.76 -7.08
CA ALA A 39 -5.51 33.89 -6.24
C ALA A 39 -5.91 33.67 -4.76
N GLY A 40 -7.06 33.03 -4.53
CA GLY A 40 -7.54 32.61 -3.22
C GLY A 40 -6.57 31.70 -2.48
N LEU A 41 -5.78 30.90 -3.20
CA LEU A 41 -4.75 30.05 -2.59
C LEU A 41 -3.66 30.85 -1.84
N LEU A 42 -3.50 32.15 -2.16
CA LEU A 42 -2.54 33.05 -1.51
C LEU A 42 -3.09 33.68 -0.22
N THR A 43 -4.33 33.37 0.16
CA THR A 43 -4.95 33.86 1.39
C THR A 43 -4.67 32.91 2.55
N VAL A 44 -4.61 33.47 3.76
CA VAL A 44 -4.55 32.70 5.00
C VAL A 44 -5.96 32.71 5.58
N PRO A 45 -6.66 31.57 5.65
CA PRO A 45 -7.97 31.50 6.26
C PRO A 45 -7.95 31.95 7.72
N GLU A 46 -9.10 32.40 8.22
CA GLU A 46 -9.24 32.76 9.64
C GLU A 46 -8.88 31.57 10.54
N GLY A 47 -8.07 31.82 11.57
CA GLY A 47 -7.56 30.77 12.46
C GLY A 47 -6.43 29.90 11.90
N ALA A 48 -6.07 30.03 10.62
CA ALA A 48 -4.94 29.32 10.03
C ALA A 48 -3.61 30.10 10.18
N ARG A 49 -2.49 29.35 10.21
CA ARG A 49 -1.13 29.94 10.25
C ARG A 49 -0.44 29.98 8.88
N ARG A 50 -1.02 29.32 7.89
CA ARG A 50 -0.43 29.07 6.56
C ARG A 50 -1.50 29.33 5.51
N SER A 51 -1.08 29.79 4.33
CA SER A 51 -1.99 29.98 3.21
C SER A 51 -2.47 28.63 2.65
N GLU A 52 -3.57 28.64 1.91
CA GLU A 52 -4.06 27.43 1.24
C GLU A 52 -3.01 26.82 0.28
N LEU A 53 -2.25 27.66 -0.45
CA LEU A 53 -1.13 27.19 -1.27
C LEU A 53 -0.05 26.47 -0.44
N GLU A 54 0.29 27.01 0.73
CA GLU A 54 1.28 26.41 1.62
C GLU A 54 0.76 25.07 2.16
N ARG A 55 -0.53 24.97 2.50
CA ARG A 55 -1.18 23.70 2.89
C ARG A 55 -1.12 22.67 1.77
N LEU A 56 -1.53 23.05 0.55
CA LEU A 56 -1.59 22.15 -0.60
C LEU A 56 -0.22 21.70 -1.12
N ARG A 57 0.85 22.49 -0.91
CA ARG A 57 2.20 22.08 -1.31
C ARG A 57 2.98 21.31 -0.25
N THR A 58 2.49 21.26 0.99
CA THR A 58 3.18 20.55 2.06
C THR A 58 2.86 19.05 1.97
N PRO A 59 3.85 18.19 1.73
CA PRO A 59 3.63 16.75 1.68
C PRO A 59 3.40 16.15 3.09
N PRO A 60 2.80 14.97 3.18
CA PRO A 60 2.63 14.23 4.43
C PRO A 60 3.99 13.77 4.97
N VAL A 61 4.13 13.74 6.29
CA VAL A 61 5.37 13.30 6.97
C VAL A 61 5.23 11.96 7.69
N LYS A 62 4.01 11.40 7.75
CA LYS A 62 3.69 10.14 8.43
C LYS A 62 2.69 9.34 7.62
N ALA A 63 2.71 8.03 7.75
CA ALA A 63 1.69 7.14 7.20
C ALA A 63 0.70 6.69 8.28
N SER A 64 -0.59 6.88 8.01
CA SER A 64 -1.69 6.28 8.77
C SER A 64 -2.93 6.23 7.88
N SER A 65 -3.93 5.40 8.22
CA SER A 65 -5.19 5.35 7.47
C SER A 65 -5.87 6.72 7.40
N ARG A 66 -5.80 7.50 8.50
CA ARG A 66 -6.30 8.88 8.55
C ARG A 66 -5.54 9.80 7.60
N VAL A 67 -4.20 9.77 7.66
CA VAL A 67 -3.37 10.59 6.76
C VAL A 67 -3.63 10.23 5.31
N MET A 68 -3.80 8.95 4.98
CA MET A 68 -4.16 8.54 3.62
C MET A 68 -5.47 9.17 3.14
N VAL A 69 -6.50 9.22 3.99
CA VAL A 69 -7.76 9.89 3.65
C VAL A 69 -7.58 11.40 3.50
N GLU A 70 -6.75 12.03 4.34
CA GLU A 70 -6.41 13.46 4.23
C GLU A 70 -5.63 13.77 2.94
N GLU A 71 -4.68 12.93 2.54
CA GLU A 71 -3.94 13.08 1.28
C GLU A 71 -4.83 12.86 0.06
N LEU A 72 -5.72 11.87 0.07
CA LEU A 72 -6.69 11.67 -1.01
C LEU A 72 -7.64 12.86 -1.13
N ARG A 73 -8.00 13.49 -0.01
CA ARG A 73 -8.76 14.74 -0.04
C ARG A 73 -7.93 15.87 -0.66
N ARG A 74 -6.66 16.02 -0.28
CA ARG A 74 -5.73 17.00 -0.87
C ARG A 74 -5.59 16.83 -2.38
N VAL A 75 -5.44 15.60 -2.87
CA VAL A 75 -5.43 15.29 -4.31
C VAL A 75 -6.73 15.73 -4.99
N ALA A 76 -7.88 15.40 -4.40
CA ALA A 76 -9.18 15.78 -4.94
C ALA A 76 -9.38 17.31 -4.96
N GLU A 77 -8.94 18.03 -3.93
CA GLU A 77 -8.97 19.49 -3.85
C GLU A 77 -8.12 20.13 -4.96
N ILE A 78 -6.89 19.64 -5.16
CA ILE A 78 -5.98 20.14 -6.20
C ILE A 78 -6.57 19.88 -7.59
N ALA A 79 -7.06 18.67 -7.85
CA ALA A 79 -7.71 18.31 -9.11
C ALA A 79 -8.99 19.14 -9.36
N GLY A 80 -9.72 19.49 -8.30
CA GLY A 80 -10.93 20.32 -8.35
C GLY A 80 -10.67 21.75 -8.84
N LEU A 81 -9.42 22.24 -8.81
CA LEU A 81 -9.05 23.54 -9.39
C LEU A 81 -9.08 23.53 -10.92
N GLY A 82 -9.08 22.36 -11.56
CA GLY A 82 -9.30 22.19 -13.00
C GLY A 82 -8.18 22.74 -13.90
N VAL A 83 -6.99 22.99 -13.35
CA VAL A 83 -5.88 23.61 -14.10
C VAL A 83 -5.33 22.73 -15.22
N GLY A 84 -5.52 21.41 -15.12
CA GLY A 84 -5.19 20.47 -16.19
C GLY A 84 -5.96 20.70 -17.50
N ALA A 85 -7.13 21.34 -17.46
CA ALA A 85 -7.93 21.65 -18.64
C ALA A 85 -7.43 22.88 -19.43
N VAL A 86 -6.55 23.69 -18.84
CA VAL A 86 -6.02 24.89 -19.48
C VAL A 86 -4.96 24.49 -20.51
N ALA A 87 -5.13 24.87 -21.76
CA ALA A 87 -4.11 24.66 -22.79
C ALA A 87 -2.86 25.49 -22.48
N THR A 88 -1.69 24.86 -22.52
CA THR A 88 -0.41 25.56 -22.27
C THR A 88 0.41 25.80 -23.54
N ASP A 89 0.09 25.14 -24.66
CA ASP A 89 0.82 25.32 -25.92
C ASP A 89 0.68 26.74 -26.49
N PRO A 90 1.73 27.33 -27.07
CA PRO A 90 3.03 26.74 -27.37
C PRO A 90 4.10 26.95 -26.28
N VAL A 91 3.71 27.21 -25.02
CA VAL A 91 4.67 27.53 -23.95
C VAL A 91 5.59 26.32 -23.70
N PRO A 92 6.93 26.47 -23.83
CA PRO A 92 7.85 25.35 -23.62
C PRO A 92 7.75 24.78 -22.21
N ALA A 93 7.80 23.45 -22.08
CA ALA A 93 7.71 22.75 -20.79
C ALA A 93 8.74 23.25 -19.76
N VAL A 94 9.95 23.61 -20.20
CA VAL A 94 11.00 24.19 -19.33
C VAL A 94 10.57 25.53 -18.70
N LYS A 95 9.80 26.35 -19.43
CA LYS A 95 9.29 27.63 -18.92
C LYS A 95 8.18 27.41 -17.90
N LEU A 96 7.27 26.47 -18.15
CA LEU A 96 6.26 26.05 -17.18
C LEU A 96 6.91 25.50 -15.90
N ALA A 97 7.92 24.63 -16.04
CA ALA A 97 8.65 24.09 -14.91
C ALA A 97 9.37 25.18 -14.10
N ALA A 98 9.92 26.21 -14.77
CA ALA A 98 10.53 27.35 -14.10
C ALA A 98 9.52 28.18 -13.30
N LEU A 99 8.32 28.43 -13.86
CA LEU A 99 7.21 29.09 -13.17
C LEU A 99 6.73 28.28 -11.96
N ALA A 100 6.53 26.97 -12.15
CA ALA A 100 6.12 26.06 -11.08
C ALA A 100 7.13 26.09 -9.94
N ARG A 101 8.43 25.96 -10.24
CA ARG A 101 9.52 26.01 -9.25
C ARG A 101 9.54 27.34 -8.49
N TYR A 102 9.35 28.46 -9.20
CA TYR A 102 9.27 29.77 -8.55
C TYR A 102 8.08 29.84 -7.58
N GLY A 103 6.89 29.39 -7.98
CA GLY A 103 5.72 29.40 -7.10
C GLY A 103 5.79 28.42 -5.93
N LEU A 104 6.48 27.28 -6.10
CA LEU A 104 6.74 26.35 -5.00
C LEU A 104 7.74 26.91 -3.97
N ALA A 105 8.69 27.76 -4.38
CA ALA A 105 9.69 28.34 -3.49
C ALA A 105 9.20 29.64 -2.82
N ALA A 106 8.41 30.46 -3.53
CA ALA A 106 7.98 31.76 -3.04
C ALA A 106 6.93 31.66 -1.92
N LYS A 107 6.87 32.69 -1.06
CA LYS A 107 5.81 32.84 -0.05
C LYS A 107 4.59 33.54 -0.66
N ALA A 108 3.43 33.34 -0.06
CA ALA A 108 2.19 33.91 -0.56
C ALA A 108 2.20 35.44 -0.78
N PRO A 109 2.80 36.28 0.10
CA PRO A 109 2.93 37.72 -0.15
C PRO A 109 3.75 38.03 -1.41
N THR A 110 4.90 37.38 -1.58
CA THR A 110 5.76 37.54 -2.77
C THR A 110 5.02 37.19 -4.07
N LEU A 111 4.17 36.17 -4.04
CA LEU A 111 3.33 35.80 -5.18
C LEU A 111 2.21 36.81 -5.43
N ARG A 112 1.67 37.40 -4.37
CA ARG A 112 0.63 38.45 -4.45
C ARG A 112 1.16 39.73 -5.07
N ASP A 113 2.44 40.04 -4.88
CA ASP A 113 3.07 41.26 -5.42
C ASP A 113 3.49 41.12 -6.90
N LEU A 114 3.37 39.93 -7.50
CA LEU A 114 3.60 39.76 -8.93
C LEU A 114 2.55 40.51 -9.75
N ALA A 115 2.97 41.06 -10.89
CA ALA A 115 2.05 41.57 -11.91
C ALA A 115 1.05 40.48 -12.33
N GLU A 116 -0.23 40.85 -12.53
CA GLU A 116 -1.35 39.91 -12.72
C GLU A 116 -1.09 38.81 -13.77
N PRO A 117 -0.56 39.11 -14.98
CA PRO A 117 -0.27 38.06 -15.95
C PRO A 117 0.76 37.04 -15.44
N ARG A 118 1.82 37.52 -14.78
CA ARG A 118 2.87 36.67 -14.21
C ARG A 118 2.35 35.88 -13.02
N LYS A 119 1.50 36.48 -12.18
CA LYS A 119 0.85 35.82 -11.04
C LYS A 119 0.00 34.64 -11.51
N GLY A 120 -0.92 34.88 -12.45
CA GLY A 120 -1.79 33.84 -13.01
C GLY A 120 -0.99 32.70 -13.64
N ALA A 121 0.01 33.03 -14.47
CA ALA A 121 0.89 32.03 -15.09
C ALA A 121 1.68 31.21 -14.07
N THR A 122 2.19 31.85 -13.01
CA THR A 122 2.92 31.18 -11.93
C THR A 122 2.01 30.23 -11.16
N LEU A 123 0.83 30.69 -10.74
CA LEU A 123 -0.12 29.88 -9.99
C LEU A 123 -0.64 28.70 -10.81
N LEU A 124 -0.95 28.92 -12.10
CA LEU A 124 -1.31 27.85 -13.02
C LEU A 124 -0.22 26.77 -13.08
N ALA A 125 1.03 27.17 -13.31
CA ALA A 125 2.13 26.23 -13.41
C ALA A 125 2.39 25.48 -12.08
N THR A 126 2.30 26.18 -10.94
CA THR A 126 2.45 25.57 -9.61
C THR A 126 1.37 24.56 -9.32
N VAL A 127 0.10 24.87 -9.55
CA VAL A 127 -0.99 23.91 -9.29
C VAL A 127 -0.93 22.73 -10.25
N ARG A 128 -0.57 22.94 -11.52
CA ARG A 128 -0.34 21.81 -12.47
C ARG A 128 0.78 20.88 -12.01
N HIS A 129 1.83 21.42 -11.39
CA HIS A 129 2.85 20.58 -10.78
C HIS A 129 2.30 19.79 -9.58
N LEU A 130 1.51 20.44 -8.73
CA LEU A 130 0.88 19.80 -7.57
C LEU A 130 -0.15 18.72 -7.98
N GLU A 131 -0.84 18.85 -9.12
CA GLU A 131 -1.76 17.82 -9.63
C GLU A 131 -1.04 16.47 -9.81
N THR A 132 0.21 16.49 -10.29
CA THR A 132 1.02 15.27 -10.42
C THR A 132 1.66 14.88 -9.10
N SER A 133 2.33 15.81 -8.42
CA SER A 133 3.11 15.48 -7.22
C SER A 133 2.25 15.01 -6.05
N SER A 134 1.02 15.53 -5.90
CA SER A 134 0.11 15.08 -4.85
C SER A 134 -0.37 13.64 -5.03
N VAL A 135 -0.49 13.17 -6.28
CA VAL A 135 -0.78 11.76 -6.57
C VAL A 135 0.40 10.89 -6.17
N ASP A 136 1.63 11.31 -6.49
CA ASP A 136 2.84 10.60 -6.06
C ASP A 136 2.95 10.58 -4.51
N ASP A 137 2.73 11.71 -3.83
CA ASP A 137 2.71 11.78 -2.35
C ASP A 137 1.70 10.79 -1.75
N ALA A 138 0.48 10.70 -2.30
CA ALA A 138 -0.55 9.78 -1.84
C ALA A 138 -0.16 8.31 -2.06
N LEU A 139 0.52 7.99 -3.16
CA LEU A 139 1.02 6.64 -3.44
C LEU A 139 2.18 6.26 -2.53
N ASP A 140 3.03 7.20 -2.15
CA ASP A 140 4.10 6.97 -1.18
C ASP A 140 3.52 6.69 0.21
N VAL A 141 2.47 7.41 0.62
CA VAL A 141 1.73 7.10 1.86
C VAL A 141 1.08 5.71 1.79
N LEU A 142 0.47 5.35 0.67
CA LEU A 142 -0.10 4.02 0.45
C LEU A 142 0.96 2.94 0.56
N ASP A 143 2.12 3.13 -0.07
CA ASP A 143 3.24 2.19 -0.04
C ASP A 143 3.70 1.96 1.40
N LEU A 144 3.98 3.05 2.13
CA LEU A 144 4.43 3.00 3.51
C LEU A 144 3.38 2.36 4.44
N LEU A 145 2.09 2.63 4.21
CA LEU A 145 1.00 2.01 4.95
C LEU A 145 0.98 0.50 4.76
N ILE A 146 1.01 0.04 3.52
CA ILE A 146 0.89 -1.39 3.24
C ILE A 146 2.15 -2.10 3.74
N THR A 147 3.35 -1.62 3.41
CA THR A 147 4.61 -2.25 3.84
C THR A 147 4.76 -2.27 5.36
N SER A 148 4.63 -1.13 6.03
CA SER A 148 5.01 -0.99 7.44
C SER A 148 3.87 -1.27 8.43
N HIS A 149 2.65 -0.85 8.08
CA HIS A 149 1.50 -0.94 8.99
C HIS A 149 0.65 -2.18 8.78
N LEU A 150 0.66 -2.77 7.58
CA LEU A 150 -0.04 -4.01 7.29
C LEU A 150 0.91 -5.21 7.31
N LEU A 151 1.83 -5.32 6.35
CA LEU A 151 2.64 -6.52 6.13
C LEU A 151 3.63 -6.77 7.28
N ALA A 152 4.48 -5.78 7.59
CA ALA A 152 5.48 -5.91 8.65
C ALA A 152 4.85 -6.05 10.04
N ARG A 153 3.64 -5.52 10.25
CA ARG A 153 2.92 -5.65 11.52
C ARG A 153 2.25 -7.02 11.65
N ALA A 154 1.71 -7.58 10.57
CA ALA A 154 1.21 -8.94 10.55
C ALA A 154 2.35 -9.94 10.81
N GLU A 155 3.51 -9.74 10.18
CA GLU A 155 4.70 -10.58 10.40
C GLU A 155 5.19 -10.51 11.85
N ARG A 156 5.31 -9.30 12.42
CA ARG A 156 5.70 -9.14 13.84
C ARG A 156 4.69 -9.76 14.79
N ALA A 157 3.39 -9.69 14.48
CA ALA A 157 2.35 -10.32 15.29
C ALA A 157 2.46 -11.85 15.24
N GLY A 158 2.63 -12.43 14.05
CA GLY A 158 2.86 -13.87 13.89
C GLY A 158 4.10 -14.35 14.64
N LYS A 159 5.24 -13.66 14.50
CA LYS A 159 6.47 -13.96 15.24
C LYS A 159 6.28 -13.84 16.75
N ALA A 160 5.58 -12.81 17.22
CA ALA A 160 5.31 -12.63 18.65
C ALA A 160 4.43 -13.76 19.21
N GLU A 161 3.45 -14.24 18.45
CA GLU A 161 2.60 -15.35 18.84
C GLU A 161 3.36 -16.69 18.85
N GLN A 162 4.24 -16.91 17.88
CA GLN A 162 5.16 -18.05 17.87
C GLN A 162 6.07 -18.03 19.12
N LEU A 163 6.65 -16.88 19.46
CA LEU A 163 7.47 -16.70 20.67
C LEU A 163 6.67 -16.93 21.95
N ARG A 164 5.41 -16.47 22.01
CA ARG A 164 4.51 -16.67 23.15
C ARG A 164 4.23 -18.14 23.40
N THR A 165 4.11 -18.93 22.33
CA THR A 165 3.77 -20.36 22.41
C THR A 165 5.01 -21.24 22.60
N PHE A 166 6.22 -20.70 22.38
CA PHE A 166 7.50 -21.41 22.51
C PHE A 166 7.74 -22.14 23.84
N PRO A 167 7.36 -21.61 25.03
CA PRO A 167 7.48 -22.35 26.28
C PRO A 167 6.61 -23.61 26.32
N LYS A 168 5.40 -23.55 25.75
CA LYS A 168 4.50 -24.72 25.64
C LYS A 168 5.11 -25.77 24.71
N LEU A 169 5.69 -25.34 23.59
CA LEU A 169 6.43 -26.22 22.68
C LEU A 169 7.61 -26.90 23.37
N ARG A 170 8.45 -26.14 24.11
CA ARG A 170 9.58 -26.69 24.87
C ARG A 170 9.14 -27.75 25.87
N LYS A 171 8.02 -27.54 26.55
CA LYS A 171 7.45 -28.53 27.49
C LYS A 171 7.00 -29.79 26.76
N ALA A 172 6.28 -29.65 25.65
CA ALA A 172 5.81 -30.77 24.85
C ALA A 172 6.98 -31.57 24.25
N ALA A 173 7.99 -30.90 23.69
CA ALA A 173 9.19 -31.53 23.17
C ALA A 173 9.96 -32.30 24.26
N ARG A 174 10.07 -31.74 25.48
CA ARG A 174 10.67 -32.46 26.62
C ARG A 174 9.88 -33.72 26.97
N THR A 175 8.55 -33.63 27.01
CA THR A 175 7.68 -34.78 27.27
C THR A 175 7.85 -35.88 26.21
N MET A 176 7.97 -35.51 24.93
CA MET A 176 8.26 -36.49 23.86
C MET A 176 9.67 -37.07 23.96
N ALA A 177 10.67 -36.26 24.28
CA ALA A 177 12.06 -36.70 24.43
C ALA A 177 12.18 -37.75 25.56
N SER A 178 11.55 -37.51 26.71
CA SER A 178 11.56 -38.49 27.82
C SER A 178 10.90 -39.82 27.43
N ALA A 179 9.81 -39.81 26.65
CA ALA A 179 9.20 -41.03 26.15
C ALA A 179 10.11 -41.76 25.13
N MET A 180 10.79 -41.01 24.26
CA MET A 180 11.73 -41.57 23.29
C MET A 180 12.99 -42.13 23.95
N GLU A 181 13.52 -41.49 24.99
CA GLU A 181 14.66 -42.01 25.76
C GLU A 181 14.36 -43.40 26.35
N VAL A 182 13.15 -43.62 26.86
CA VAL A 182 12.71 -44.94 27.35
C VAL A 182 12.68 -45.96 26.21
N LEU A 183 12.15 -45.57 25.05
CA LEU A 183 12.12 -46.46 23.88
C LEU A 183 13.53 -46.82 23.39
N MET A 184 14.44 -45.85 23.33
CA MET A 184 15.83 -46.04 22.87
C MET A 184 16.70 -46.82 23.86
N THR A 185 16.30 -46.87 25.13
CA THR A 185 16.96 -47.67 26.20
C THR A 185 16.30 -49.05 26.38
N THR A 186 15.19 -49.30 25.69
CA THR A 186 14.58 -50.63 25.63
C THR A 186 15.46 -51.52 24.75
N PRO A 187 15.90 -52.70 25.23
CA PRO A 187 16.79 -53.58 24.46
C PRO A 187 16.17 -53.98 23.12
N GLU A 188 16.97 -54.10 22.06
CA GLU A 188 16.48 -54.55 20.75
C GLU A 188 15.93 -55.99 20.84
N ALA A 189 14.90 -56.28 20.04
CA ALA A 189 14.38 -57.63 19.93
C ALA A 189 15.43 -58.54 19.29
N THR A 190 15.85 -59.57 20.02
CA THR A 190 16.74 -60.63 19.51
C THR A 190 15.94 -61.90 19.25
N GLU A 191 16.52 -62.87 18.53
CA GLU A 191 15.90 -64.19 18.28
C GLU A 191 15.52 -64.91 19.59
N GLU A 192 16.16 -64.57 20.72
CA GLU A 192 15.93 -65.15 22.05
C GLU A 192 15.03 -64.30 22.96
N ARG A 193 14.75 -63.03 22.61
CA ARG A 193 13.94 -62.12 23.41
C ARG A 193 13.07 -61.21 22.56
N LEU A 194 11.78 -61.54 22.52
CA LEU A 194 10.74 -60.68 21.97
C LEU A 194 10.46 -59.54 22.96
N VAL A 195 10.69 -58.30 22.53
CA VAL A 195 10.16 -57.14 23.27
C VAL A 195 8.71 -56.95 22.86
N SER A 196 7.80 -57.16 23.80
CA SER A 196 6.39 -56.91 23.54
C SER A 196 6.13 -55.41 23.45
N LEU A 197 5.39 -54.98 22.43
CA LEU A 197 4.90 -53.60 22.31
C LEU A 197 4.20 -53.12 23.60
N VAL A 198 3.54 -54.05 24.30
CA VAL A 198 2.87 -53.79 25.58
C VAL A 198 3.87 -53.46 26.70
N GLU A 199 5.03 -54.13 26.72
CA GLU A 199 6.08 -53.88 27.72
C GLU A 199 6.78 -52.55 27.47
N ALA A 200 7.06 -52.20 26.21
CA ALA A 200 7.61 -50.91 25.83
C ALA A 200 6.65 -49.75 26.19
N TRP A 201 5.35 -49.90 25.92
CA TRP A 201 4.36 -48.91 26.32
C TRP A 201 4.23 -48.77 27.83
N LYS A 202 4.29 -49.89 28.58
CA LYS A 202 4.25 -49.85 30.04
C LYS A 202 5.46 -49.13 30.62
N ALA A 203 6.65 -49.38 30.07
CA ALA A 203 7.87 -48.67 30.47
C ALA A 203 7.79 -47.15 30.19
N ILE A 204 7.21 -46.76 29.05
CA ILE A 204 6.97 -45.34 28.72
C ILE A 204 5.97 -44.71 29.70
N GLU A 205 4.90 -45.43 30.06
CA GLU A 205 3.83 -44.93 30.93
C GLU A 205 4.29 -44.65 32.37
N GLU A 206 5.30 -45.38 32.86
CA GLU A 206 5.97 -45.10 34.15
C GLU A 206 6.67 -43.72 34.18
N VAL A 207 7.11 -43.21 33.02
CA VAL A 207 7.82 -41.93 32.90
C VAL A 207 6.90 -40.81 32.40
N VAL A 208 6.01 -41.12 31.47
CA VAL A 208 5.06 -40.17 30.85
C VAL A 208 3.70 -40.84 30.64
N PRO A 209 2.64 -40.37 31.33
CA PRO A 209 1.27 -40.85 31.09
C PRO A 209 0.86 -40.68 29.63
N ARG A 210 0.18 -41.68 29.07
CA ARG A 210 -0.18 -41.73 27.64
C ARG A 210 -0.97 -40.50 27.17
N GLU A 211 -1.88 -39.99 27.99
CA GLU A 211 -2.65 -38.76 27.70
C GLU A 211 -1.74 -37.52 27.59
N LYS A 212 -0.72 -37.42 28.45
CA LYS A 212 0.24 -36.30 28.40
C LYS A 212 1.16 -36.41 27.19
N LEU A 213 1.52 -37.63 26.80
CA LEU A 213 2.30 -37.86 25.58
C LEU A 213 1.47 -37.52 24.33
N ALA A 214 0.20 -37.94 24.27
CA ALA A 214 -0.71 -37.60 23.18
C ALA A 214 -0.89 -36.07 23.04
N ALA A 215 -1.17 -35.37 24.15
CA ALA A 215 -1.28 -33.91 24.16
C ALA A 215 0.03 -33.20 23.78
N ALA A 216 1.19 -33.79 24.12
CA ALA A 216 2.50 -33.27 23.71
C ALA A 216 2.72 -33.45 22.20
N VAL A 217 2.37 -34.60 21.64
CA VAL A 217 2.42 -34.87 20.19
C VAL A 217 1.50 -33.92 19.43
N GLU A 218 0.25 -33.74 19.88
CA GLU A 218 -0.69 -32.78 19.28
C GLU A 218 -0.14 -31.35 19.35
N THR A 219 0.44 -30.97 20.49
CA THR A 219 1.07 -29.65 20.64
C THR A 219 2.19 -29.48 19.62
N VAL A 220 3.15 -30.41 19.52
CA VAL A 220 4.27 -30.31 18.57
C VAL A 220 3.78 -30.33 17.12
N ALA A 221 2.82 -31.20 16.79
CA ALA A 221 2.23 -31.28 15.45
C ALA A 221 1.58 -29.95 15.02
N ALA A 222 0.93 -29.24 15.95
CA ALA A 222 0.34 -27.92 15.68
C ALA A 222 1.37 -26.80 15.42
N PHE A 223 2.66 -27.01 15.73
CA PHE A 223 3.74 -26.04 15.48
C PHE A 223 4.53 -26.29 14.20
N VAL A 224 4.40 -27.47 13.61
CA VAL A 224 5.10 -27.82 12.38
C VAL A 224 4.17 -27.46 11.22
N PRO A 225 4.44 -26.39 10.46
CA PRO A 225 3.69 -26.14 9.24
C PRO A 225 3.89 -27.35 8.33
N VAL A 226 2.79 -27.97 7.91
CA VAL A 226 2.85 -29.13 7.02
C VAL A 226 3.32 -28.68 5.63
N THR A 227 3.05 -27.42 5.28
CA THR A 227 3.44 -26.80 4.01
C THR A 227 3.79 -25.31 4.15
N ASP A 228 4.48 -24.75 3.15
CA ASP A 228 4.69 -23.29 3.02
C ASP A 228 3.37 -22.50 2.93
N ASP A 229 2.29 -23.12 2.45
CA ASP A 229 0.98 -22.46 2.35
C ASP A 229 0.33 -22.26 3.73
N ASP A 230 0.61 -23.15 4.70
CA ASP A 230 0.15 -23.04 6.08
C ASP A 230 0.82 -21.87 6.80
N ALA A 231 2.13 -21.69 6.63
CA ALA A 231 2.85 -20.53 7.15
C ALA A 231 2.33 -19.21 6.53
N ALA A 232 2.01 -19.23 5.23
CA ALA A 232 1.36 -18.11 4.57
C ALA A 232 -0.07 -17.86 5.08
N ALA A 233 -0.79 -18.91 5.52
CA ALA A 233 -2.14 -18.83 6.08
C ALA A 233 -2.14 -18.10 7.42
N GLU A 234 -1.25 -18.46 8.33
CA GLU A 234 -1.09 -17.81 9.64
C GLU A 234 -0.80 -16.32 9.48
N TRP A 235 0.16 -15.98 8.61
CA TRP A 235 0.50 -14.60 8.32
C TRP A 235 -0.67 -13.82 7.68
N ARG A 236 -1.41 -14.43 6.75
CA ARG A 236 -2.60 -13.81 6.14
C ARG A 236 -3.72 -13.63 7.16
N ALA A 237 -3.91 -14.55 8.10
CA ALA A 237 -4.88 -14.40 9.18
C ALA A 237 -4.53 -13.18 10.07
N GLU A 238 -3.25 -12.99 10.42
CA GLU A 238 -2.79 -11.78 11.12
C GLU A 238 -2.99 -10.50 10.29
N LEU A 239 -2.82 -10.59 8.97
CA LEU A 239 -3.11 -9.49 8.05
C LEU A 239 -4.61 -9.14 8.06
N VAL A 240 -5.51 -10.13 8.06
CA VAL A 240 -6.98 -9.94 8.10
C VAL A 240 -7.40 -9.08 9.29
N LYS A 241 -6.77 -9.26 10.46
CA LYS A 241 -7.02 -8.46 11.68
C LYS A 241 -6.74 -6.95 11.49
N ARG A 242 -6.00 -6.55 10.44
CA ARG A 242 -5.67 -5.16 10.12
C ARG A 242 -6.64 -4.50 9.13
N TYR A 243 -7.74 -5.17 8.79
CA TYR A 243 -8.77 -4.68 7.87
C TYR A 243 -9.20 -3.22 8.10
N ARG A 244 -9.38 -2.81 9.36
CA ARG A 244 -9.79 -1.43 9.70
C ARG A 244 -8.86 -0.35 9.16
N THR A 245 -7.57 -0.66 8.99
CA THR A 245 -6.61 0.27 8.39
C THR A 245 -6.95 0.55 6.93
N VAL A 246 -7.38 -0.46 6.17
CA VAL A 246 -7.73 -0.38 4.74
C VAL A 246 -9.14 0.14 4.51
N GLN A 247 -10.09 -0.27 5.35
CA GLN A 247 -11.50 0.05 5.25
C GLN A 247 -11.78 1.56 5.07
N GLY A 248 -11.01 2.41 5.75
CA GLY A 248 -11.20 3.86 5.73
C GLY A 248 -10.86 4.53 4.40
N PHE A 249 -9.89 3.99 3.65
CA PHE A 249 -9.32 4.68 2.49
C PHE A 249 -9.51 3.96 1.15
N ILE A 250 -9.86 2.66 1.13
CA ILE A 250 -9.89 1.88 -0.13
C ILE A 250 -10.86 2.45 -1.18
N GLU A 251 -12.04 2.89 -0.76
CA GLU A 251 -13.00 3.54 -1.65
C GLU A 251 -12.51 4.94 -2.08
N PRO A 252 -12.14 5.87 -1.17
CA PRO A 252 -11.53 7.14 -1.54
C PRO A 252 -10.34 7.02 -2.49
N LEU A 253 -9.52 5.96 -2.34
CA LEU A 253 -8.36 5.70 -3.19
C LEU A 253 -8.77 5.50 -4.64
N LEU A 254 -9.78 4.68 -4.90
CA LEU A 254 -10.26 4.38 -6.26
C LEU A 254 -11.08 5.52 -6.87
N THR A 255 -11.77 6.30 -6.05
CA THR A 255 -12.56 7.45 -6.55
C THR A 255 -11.67 8.64 -6.91
N THR A 256 -10.61 8.87 -6.13
CA THR A 256 -9.70 10.01 -6.33
C THR A 256 -8.62 9.70 -7.36
N ILE A 257 -7.98 8.54 -7.28
CA ILE A 257 -6.88 8.16 -8.18
C ILE A 257 -7.42 7.26 -9.28
N ARG A 258 -7.30 7.72 -10.53
CA ARG A 258 -7.67 6.91 -11.70
C ARG A 258 -6.59 5.88 -12.01
N PHE A 259 -6.83 4.64 -11.62
CA PHE A 259 -6.00 3.51 -12.00
C PHE A 259 -6.29 3.05 -13.44
N ARG A 260 -5.23 2.73 -14.18
CA ARG A 260 -5.30 2.03 -15.46
C ARG A 260 -4.63 0.67 -15.30
N ALA A 261 -5.24 -0.33 -15.89
CA ALA A 261 -4.69 -1.67 -15.95
C ALA A 261 -4.43 -2.06 -17.41
N LEU A 262 -3.34 -2.78 -17.64
CA LEU A 262 -3.19 -3.60 -18.84
C LEU A 262 -4.17 -4.77 -18.76
N GLU A 263 -4.35 -5.51 -19.86
CA GLU A 263 -5.30 -6.64 -19.94
C GLU A 263 -5.16 -7.63 -18.76
N ALA A 264 -3.91 -7.96 -18.40
CA ALA A 264 -3.61 -8.83 -17.26
C ALA A 264 -4.06 -8.26 -15.89
N GLY A 265 -4.12 -6.94 -15.74
CA GLY A 265 -4.51 -6.26 -14.49
C GLY A 265 -5.99 -5.91 -14.40
N THR A 266 -6.77 -6.03 -15.49
CA THR A 266 -8.18 -5.60 -15.52
C THR A 266 -9.03 -6.37 -14.50
N ARG A 267 -8.82 -7.68 -14.38
CA ARG A 267 -9.55 -8.53 -13.42
C ARG A 267 -9.21 -8.17 -11.96
N VAL A 268 -7.97 -7.79 -11.71
CA VAL A 268 -7.51 -7.35 -10.38
C VAL A 268 -8.13 -6.00 -10.04
N LEU A 269 -8.14 -5.05 -10.98
CA LEU A 269 -8.79 -3.76 -10.76
C LEU A 269 -10.30 -3.91 -10.49
N ALA A 270 -10.97 -4.83 -11.19
CA ALA A 270 -12.38 -5.17 -10.94
C ALA A 270 -12.59 -5.75 -9.52
N MET A 271 -11.72 -6.67 -9.08
CA MET A 271 -11.76 -7.23 -7.72
C MET A 271 -11.56 -6.15 -6.64
N VAL A 272 -10.62 -5.22 -6.86
CA VAL A 272 -10.37 -4.10 -5.93
C VAL A 272 -11.57 -3.13 -5.91
N GLY A 273 -12.23 -2.91 -7.05
CA GLY A 273 -13.48 -2.17 -7.13
C GLY A 273 -14.61 -2.81 -6.32
N ALA A 274 -14.81 -4.12 -6.46
CA ALA A 274 -15.78 -4.87 -5.65
C ALA A 274 -15.42 -4.79 -4.15
N ALA A 275 -14.15 -4.96 -3.80
CA ALA A 275 -13.67 -4.83 -2.42
C ALA A 275 -13.94 -3.43 -1.83
N ALA A 276 -13.78 -2.36 -2.60
CA ALA A 276 -14.07 -1.00 -2.16
C ALA A 276 -15.55 -0.80 -1.82
N VAL A 277 -16.46 -1.30 -2.67
CA VAL A 277 -17.92 -1.26 -2.44
C VAL A 277 -18.28 -2.04 -1.17
N MET A 278 -17.67 -3.22 -0.99
CA MET A 278 -17.92 -4.07 0.17
C MET A 278 -17.39 -3.43 1.47
N ALA A 279 -16.25 -2.74 1.44
CA ALA A 279 -15.52 -2.33 2.63
C ALA A 279 -16.38 -1.55 3.66
N LYS A 280 -17.24 -0.63 3.21
CA LYS A 280 -18.13 0.13 4.10
C LYS A 280 -19.54 -0.43 4.20
N SER A 281 -19.90 -1.37 3.35
CA SER A 281 -21.23 -1.99 3.34
C SER A 281 -21.50 -2.79 4.62
N ARG A 282 -22.73 -2.71 5.13
CA ARG A 282 -23.22 -3.58 6.23
C ARG A 282 -23.87 -4.88 5.73
N ARG A 283 -23.98 -5.04 4.41
CA ARG A 283 -24.52 -6.25 3.77
C ARG A 283 -23.63 -7.46 4.09
N ARG A 284 -24.28 -8.62 4.29
CA ARG A 284 -23.62 -9.93 4.32
C ARG A 284 -23.49 -10.45 2.90
N TYR A 285 -22.35 -11.05 2.59
CA TYR A 285 -22.03 -11.51 1.25
C TYR A 285 -21.86 -13.03 1.25
N GLY A 286 -22.30 -13.67 0.17
CA GLY A 286 -22.09 -15.09 -0.09
C GLY A 286 -21.07 -15.32 -1.21
N PRO A 287 -20.72 -16.59 -1.51
CA PRO A 287 -19.82 -16.94 -2.61
C PRO A 287 -20.24 -16.36 -3.96
N ASP A 288 -21.54 -16.35 -4.25
CA ASP A 288 -22.11 -15.84 -5.51
C ASP A 288 -21.82 -14.35 -5.75
N ASP A 289 -21.61 -13.58 -4.68
CA ASP A 289 -21.27 -12.15 -4.78
C ASP A 289 -19.86 -11.90 -5.31
N ILE A 290 -18.97 -12.91 -5.25
CA ILE A 290 -17.55 -12.78 -5.62
C ILE A 290 -17.10 -13.81 -6.65
N THR A 291 -18.01 -14.59 -7.25
CA THR A 291 -17.69 -15.64 -8.23
C THR A 291 -16.82 -15.14 -9.39
N ALA A 292 -17.06 -13.92 -9.87
CA ALA A 292 -16.27 -13.29 -10.92
C ALA A 292 -14.77 -13.12 -10.56
N HIS A 293 -14.43 -13.19 -9.27
CA HIS A 293 -13.09 -12.99 -8.73
C HIS A 293 -12.48 -14.28 -8.14
N GLU A 294 -13.17 -15.42 -8.21
CA GLU A 294 -12.73 -16.66 -7.55
C GLU A 294 -11.32 -17.10 -7.95
N HIS A 295 -10.99 -16.98 -9.24
CA HIS A 295 -9.68 -17.32 -9.79
C HIS A 295 -8.50 -16.50 -9.22
N LEU A 296 -8.78 -15.35 -8.59
CA LEU A 296 -7.77 -14.52 -7.93
C LEU A 296 -7.59 -14.88 -6.45
N ILE A 297 -8.49 -15.70 -5.89
CA ILE A 297 -8.50 -16.11 -4.48
C ILE A 297 -7.85 -17.49 -4.39
N THR A 298 -6.52 -17.50 -4.34
CA THR A 298 -5.70 -18.72 -4.42
C THR A 298 -4.88 -18.99 -3.15
N GLY A 299 -4.42 -20.23 -3.01
CA GLY A 299 -3.65 -20.70 -1.85
C GLY A 299 -4.37 -20.42 -0.53
N SER A 300 -3.61 -20.04 0.50
CA SER A 300 -4.17 -19.77 1.82
C SER A 300 -5.13 -18.56 1.94
N TRP A 301 -5.40 -17.79 0.87
CA TRP A 301 -6.54 -16.86 0.88
C TRP A 301 -7.89 -17.56 0.77
N ARG A 302 -7.97 -18.68 0.04
CA ARG A 302 -9.23 -19.41 -0.19
C ARG A 302 -9.92 -19.84 1.11
N PRO A 303 -9.25 -20.53 2.06
CA PRO A 303 -9.88 -20.87 3.33
C PRO A 303 -10.26 -19.62 4.16
N LEU A 304 -9.45 -18.56 4.16
CA LEU A 304 -9.77 -17.34 4.90
C LEU A 304 -11.01 -16.62 4.38
N VAL A 305 -11.24 -16.62 3.07
CA VAL A 305 -12.40 -15.97 2.45
C VAL A 305 -13.67 -16.83 2.59
N TYR A 306 -13.57 -18.15 2.36
CA TYR A 306 -14.76 -19.01 2.24
C TYR A 306 -15.08 -19.86 3.47
N ARG A 307 -14.15 -20.02 4.41
CA ARG A 307 -14.27 -20.94 5.56
C ARG A 307 -13.89 -20.26 6.87
N ASN A 308 -14.42 -19.06 7.11
CA ASN A 308 -14.27 -18.43 8.42
C ASN A 308 -15.26 -19.07 9.42
N PRO A 309 -14.78 -19.74 10.49
CA PRO A 309 -15.64 -20.43 11.46
C PRO A 309 -16.50 -19.49 12.31
N ASP A 310 -16.17 -18.19 12.37
CA ASP A 310 -16.92 -17.18 13.13
C ASP A 310 -18.15 -16.67 12.34
N LEU A 311 -18.31 -17.08 11.08
CA LEU A 311 -19.40 -16.67 10.21
C LEU A 311 -20.37 -17.83 9.95
N PRO A 312 -21.67 -17.55 9.74
CA PRO A 312 -22.63 -18.58 9.35
C PRO A 312 -22.25 -19.22 8.01
N ASP A 313 -22.61 -20.50 7.86
CA ASP A 313 -22.40 -21.26 6.63
C ASP A 313 -22.94 -20.51 5.40
N GLY A 314 -22.16 -20.52 4.32
CA GLY A 314 -22.48 -19.82 3.08
C GLY A 314 -22.19 -18.31 3.09
N GLN A 315 -21.58 -17.75 4.14
CA GLN A 315 -21.08 -16.36 4.14
C GLN A 315 -19.58 -16.31 3.89
N ILE A 316 -19.15 -15.30 3.13
CA ILE A 316 -17.73 -15.01 2.93
C ILE A 316 -17.22 -14.03 3.98
N ASP A 317 -15.94 -14.18 4.34
CA ASP A 317 -15.24 -13.16 5.12
C ASP A 317 -14.87 -11.98 4.22
N LYS A 318 -15.61 -10.90 4.40
CA LYS A 318 -15.39 -9.63 3.72
C LYS A 318 -14.02 -9.01 4.03
N ALA A 319 -13.54 -9.10 5.26
CA ALA A 319 -12.25 -8.55 5.65
C ALA A 319 -11.12 -9.30 4.94
N ALA A 320 -11.23 -10.63 4.88
CA ALA A 320 -10.31 -11.47 4.11
C ALA A 320 -10.35 -11.15 2.61
N PHE A 321 -11.54 -11.01 2.03
CA PHE A 321 -11.69 -10.67 0.61
C PHE A 321 -11.05 -9.32 0.25
N VAL A 322 -11.30 -8.28 1.06
CA VAL A 322 -10.76 -6.93 0.83
C VAL A 322 -9.23 -6.92 0.91
N LEU A 323 -8.64 -7.61 1.87
CA LEU A 323 -7.18 -7.69 2.01
C LEU A 323 -6.53 -8.62 0.98
N CYS A 324 -7.24 -9.64 0.51
CA CYS A 324 -6.84 -10.44 -0.64
C CYS A 324 -6.75 -9.56 -1.89
N ALA A 325 -7.81 -8.78 -2.19
CA ALA A 325 -7.84 -7.87 -3.34
C ALA A 325 -6.69 -6.85 -3.30
N LEU A 326 -6.45 -6.23 -2.14
CA LEU A 326 -5.36 -5.27 -1.97
C LEU A 326 -3.98 -5.92 -2.15
N SER A 327 -3.79 -7.12 -1.59
CA SER A 327 -2.53 -7.87 -1.71
C SER A 327 -2.26 -8.35 -3.13
N THR A 328 -3.31 -8.70 -3.88
CA THR A 328 -3.20 -9.06 -5.30
C THR A 328 -2.87 -7.82 -6.15
N CYS A 329 -3.48 -6.68 -5.84
CA CYS A 329 -3.21 -5.40 -6.50
C CYS A 329 -1.77 -4.93 -6.32
N THR A 330 -1.22 -5.01 -5.10
CA THR A 330 0.17 -4.58 -4.84
C THR A 330 1.19 -5.44 -5.58
N ARG A 331 0.96 -6.75 -5.70
CA ARG A 331 1.79 -7.63 -6.55
C ARG A 331 1.73 -7.22 -8.02
N HIS A 332 0.55 -6.92 -8.54
CA HIS A 332 0.35 -6.51 -9.93
C HIS A 332 0.95 -5.13 -10.22
N TYR A 333 0.86 -4.20 -9.27
CA TYR A 333 1.50 -2.90 -9.31
C TYR A 333 3.04 -3.03 -9.35
N ALA A 334 3.61 -3.92 -8.53
CA ALA A 334 5.04 -4.19 -8.53
C ALA A 334 5.55 -4.76 -9.87
N VAL A 335 4.70 -5.51 -10.57
CA VAL A 335 4.97 -6.07 -11.91
C VAL A 335 4.61 -5.08 -13.04
N GLY A 336 4.08 -3.89 -12.71
CA GLY A 336 3.77 -2.84 -13.69
C GLY A 336 2.48 -3.06 -14.49
N THR A 337 1.62 -3.99 -14.08
CA THR A 337 0.37 -4.32 -14.79
C THR A 337 -0.81 -3.41 -14.43
N CYS A 338 -0.68 -2.65 -13.33
CA CYS A 338 -1.59 -1.57 -12.93
C CYS A 338 -0.76 -0.31 -12.64
N SER A 339 -1.20 0.86 -13.12
CA SER A 339 -0.50 2.12 -12.91
C SER A 339 -1.49 3.30 -12.76
N PRO A 340 -1.16 4.34 -11.97
CA PRO A 340 -1.98 5.54 -11.86
C PRO A 340 -1.88 6.37 -13.15
N LYS A 341 -2.99 6.93 -13.62
CA LYS A 341 -3.01 7.83 -14.77
C LYS A 341 -2.30 9.15 -14.41
N GLY A 342 -1.16 9.45 -15.03
CA GLY A 342 -0.43 10.72 -14.84
C GLY A 342 1.06 10.58 -14.53
N ARG A 343 1.56 9.36 -14.27
CA ARG A 343 3.00 9.10 -14.11
C ARG A 343 3.70 9.30 -15.46
N SER A 344 4.32 10.45 -15.66
CA SER A 344 5.12 10.72 -16.86
C SER A 344 6.39 9.86 -16.85
N GLY A 345 6.48 8.96 -17.83
CA GLY A 345 7.68 8.31 -18.37
C GLY A 345 8.94 8.27 -17.49
N GLY A 346 9.17 7.12 -16.86
CA GLY A 346 10.45 6.67 -16.32
C GLY A 346 10.35 5.17 -16.06
N ALA A 347 11.33 4.40 -16.54
CA ALA A 347 11.33 2.95 -16.57
C ALA A 347 10.71 2.29 -15.33
N THR A 348 9.79 1.35 -15.59
CA THR A 348 9.11 0.49 -14.63
C THR A 348 10.10 -0.17 -13.66
N ARG A 349 10.23 0.41 -12.46
CA ARG A 349 10.47 -0.37 -11.24
C ARG A 349 9.43 0.11 -10.24
N GLY A 350 8.50 -0.79 -9.88
CA GLY A 350 7.77 -0.62 -8.63
C GLY A 350 8.78 -0.50 -7.48
N PRO A 351 8.40 0.10 -6.33
CA PRO A 351 9.31 0.24 -5.21
C PRO A 351 9.95 -1.11 -4.87
N ALA A 352 11.27 -1.14 -4.67
CA ALA A 352 12.04 -2.37 -4.39
C ALA A 352 11.59 -3.09 -3.10
N SER A 353 10.71 -2.48 -2.31
CA SER A 353 10.07 -3.06 -1.13
C SER A 353 9.02 -4.14 -1.44
N TRP A 354 8.46 -4.17 -2.66
CA TRP A 354 7.35 -5.08 -3.02
C TRP A 354 7.77 -6.46 -3.51
N THR A 355 9.04 -6.64 -3.86
CA THR A 355 9.61 -7.94 -4.29
C THR A 355 9.71 -8.96 -3.15
N GLY A 356 9.61 -8.51 -1.88
CA GLY A 356 9.64 -9.37 -0.69
C GLY A 356 8.41 -10.27 -0.46
N MET A 357 7.37 -10.16 -1.30
CA MET A 357 6.21 -11.08 -1.26
C MET A 357 6.46 -12.44 -1.93
N ARG A 358 7.60 -12.64 -2.57
CA ARG A 358 8.03 -13.99 -2.95
C ARG A 358 8.54 -14.67 -1.68
N GLY A 359 7.79 -15.65 -1.19
CA GLY A 359 8.27 -16.56 -0.16
C GLY A 359 9.70 -16.96 -0.49
N SER A 360 10.57 -16.84 0.51
CA SER A 360 11.98 -17.18 0.46
C SER A 360 12.12 -18.56 -0.19
N ARG A 361 12.54 -18.63 -1.46
CA ARG A 361 12.99 -19.90 -2.03
C ARG A 361 14.28 -20.26 -1.29
N PRO A 362 14.37 -21.40 -0.58
CA PRO A 362 15.68 -21.92 -0.23
C PRO A 362 16.36 -22.26 -1.57
N GLY A 363 17.60 -21.83 -1.73
CA GLY A 363 18.43 -22.27 -2.85
C GLY A 363 18.56 -23.79 -2.86
N PRO A 364 18.93 -24.39 -4.00
CA PRO A 364 19.14 -25.83 -4.07
C PRO A 364 20.19 -26.23 -3.03
N ALA A 365 19.82 -27.15 -2.15
CA ALA A 365 20.78 -27.81 -1.26
C ALA A 365 21.79 -28.56 -2.14
N CYS A 366 23.07 -28.22 -1.99
CA CYS A 366 24.17 -29.13 -2.28
C CYS A 366 24.37 -30.06 -1.08
#